data_AF-A0A1T4P996-F1
#
_entry.id   AF-A0A1T4P996-F1
#
_cell.length_a   1.000
_cell.length_b   1.000
_cell.length_c   1.000
_cell.angle_alpha   90.00
_cell.angle_beta   90.00
_cell.angle_gamma   90.00
#
_symmetry.space_group_name_H-M   'P 1'
#
loop_
_entity.id
_entity.type
_entity.pdbx_description
1 polymer ?
#
loop_
_entity_poly.entity_id
_entity_poly.type
_entity_poly.pdbx_seq_one_letter_code
_entity_poly.pdbx_strand_id
1 'polypeptide(L)'
;MGLFDKFINAASEVINGTKEAVENIQRDMEQDPNNARTNGNDRFDAPSEPLPSVPVQARLHCRNVQFMLSDDFTDHNGYSHSVVALKYDPEHLDILEYDDEGEITVSLLEGVGDFDEIAECIEEYFSSGTVSGVEQFEDFSDEKYLFKAKISASDYIMYFYVLRSDASDPYDYDIFLLFYPIDVQNTNLEKKVISCFEEAAQTLTI
;
A
#
# COMPACT_ATOMS: atom_id res chain seq x y z
N MET A 1 8.44 -58.84 31.09
CA MET A 1 7.92 -57.67 30.36
C MET A 1 8.98 -56.60 30.43
N GLY A 2 9.61 -56.33 29.29
CA GLY A 2 10.90 -55.64 29.21
C GLY A 2 10.74 -54.12 29.18
N LEU A 3 11.82 -53.40 29.51
CA LEU A 3 11.90 -51.93 29.48
C LEU A 3 11.38 -51.32 28.17
N PHE A 4 11.52 -52.02 27.05
CA PHE A 4 11.01 -51.61 25.74
C PHE A 4 9.47 -51.49 25.67
N ASP A 5 8.72 -52.38 26.31
CA ASP A 5 7.25 -52.33 26.31
C ASP A 5 6.73 -51.09 27.05
N LYS A 6 7.45 -50.65 28.09
CA LYS A 6 7.11 -49.41 28.82
C LYS A 6 7.38 -48.15 28.01
N PHE A 7 8.45 -48.13 27.20
CA PHE A 7 8.75 -47.00 26.32
C PHE A 7 7.74 -46.86 25.18
N ILE A 8 7.29 -47.98 24.59
CA ILE A 8 6.28 -47.95 23.53
C ILE A 8 4.93 -47.46 24.08
N ASN A 9 4.51 -47.93 25.25
CA ASN A 9 3.27 -47.46 25.87
C ASN A 9 3.33 -45.97 26.23
N ALA A 10 4.45 -45.49 26.78
CA ALA A 10 4.63 -44.07 27.08
C ALA A 10 4.62 -43.20 25.81
N ALA A 11 5.25 -43.67 24.72
CA ALA A 11 5.23 -42.96 23.44
C ALA A 11 3.82 -42.93 22.82
N SER A 12 3.06 -44.02 22.89
CA SER A 12 1.67 -44.07 22.43
C SER A 12 0.74 -43.19 23.26
N GLU A 13 0.94 -43.11 24.57
CA GLU A 13 0.16 -42.25 25.46
C GLU A 13 0.45 -40.76 25.21
N VAL A 14 1.72 -40.41 24.96
CA VAL A 14 2.09 -39.06 24.52
C VAL A 14 1.48 -38.74 23.16
N ILE A 15 1.63 -39.61 22.15
CA ILE A 15 1.10 -39.37 20.79
C ILE A 15 -0.43 -39.18 20.82
N ASN A 16 -1.15 -40.00 21.59
CA ASN A 16 -2.59 -39.86 21.74
C ASN A 16 -2.97 -38.58 22.48
N GLY A 17 -2.23 -38.21 23.54
CA GLY A 17 -2.42 -36.95 24.25
C GLY A 17 -2.14 -35.73 23.38
N THR A 18 -1.11 -35.76 22.51
CA THR A 18 -0.83 -34.67 21.57
C THR A 18 -1.92 -34.57 20.50
N LYS A 19 -2.44 -35.71 20.04
CA LYS A 19 -3.51 -35.73 19.04
C LYS A 19 -4.82 -35.19 19.61
N GLU A 20 -5.19 -35.59 20.83
CA GLU A 20 -6.35 -35.01 21.54
C GLU A 20 -6.15 -33.52 21.83
N ALA A 21 -4.93 -33.08 22.18
CA ALA A 21 -4.64 -31.66 22.37
C ALA A 21 -4.78 -30.85 21.07
N VAL A 22 -4.30 -31.37 19.94
CA VAL A 22 -4.44 -30.71 18.62
C VAL A 22 -5.90 -30.70 18.16
N GLU A 23 -6.63 -31.80 18.35
CA GLU A 23 -8.07 -31.87 18.01
C GLU A 23 -8.91 -30.95 18.92
N ASN A 24 -8.54 -30.77 20.18
CA ASN A 24 -9.18 -29.81 21.08
C ASN A 24 -8.83 -28.37 20.72
N ILE A 25 -7.58 -28.07 20.34
CA ILE A 25 -7.21 -26.75 19.81
C ILE A 25 -7.98 -26.43 18.52
N GLN A 26 -8.13 -27.40 17.61
CA GLN A 26 -8.94 -27.23 16.40
C GLN A 26 -10.43 -27.02 16.71
N ARG A 27 -10.99 -27.77 17.68
CA ARG A 27 -12.37 -27.55 18.13
C ARG A 27 -12.58 -26.22 18.85
N ASP A 28 -11.63 -25.79 19.66
CA ASP A 28 -11.70 -24.49 20.35
C ASP A 28 -11.56 -23.32 19.35
N MET A 29 -10.81 -23.51 18.26
CA MET A 29 -10.78 -22.56 17.13
C MET A 29 -12.11 -22.52 16.36
N GLU A 30 -12.83 -23.64 16.24
CA GLU A 30 -14.12 -23.73 15.54
C GLU A 30 -15.33 -23.30 16.40
N GLN A 31 -15.20 -23.27 17.73
CA GLN A 31 -16.33 -23.02 18.66
C GLN A 31 -16.32 -21.67 19.37
N ASP A 32 -15.31 -20.83 19.17
CA ASP A 32 -15.34 -19.46 19.68
C ASP A 32 -16.06 -18.53 18.68
N PRO A 33 -17.29 -18.07 18.96
CA PRO A 33 -18.02 -17.16 18.08
C PRO A 33 -17.35 -15.78 17.96
N ASN A 34 -16.32 -15.49 18.76
CA ASN A 34 -15.47 -14.30 18.61
C ASN A 34 -14.18 -14.56 17.84
N ASN A 35 -13.87 -15.83 17.51
CA ASN A 35 -12.73 -16.20 16.67
C ASN A 35 -13.13 -16.36 15.19
N ALA A 36 -14.40 -16.08 14.88
CA ALA A 36 -14.85 -15.58 13.59
C ALA A 36 -14.40 -14.12 13.34
N ARG A 37 -13.20 -13.74 13.82
CA ARG A 37 -12.39 -12.74 13.13
C ARG A 37 -11.97 -13.38 11.82
N THR A 38 -12.88 -13.27 10.86
CA THR A 38 -12.62 -13.08 9.44
C THR A 38 -11.13 -12.99 9.13
N ASN A 39 -10.68 -13.82 8.20
CA ASN A 39 -9.40 -13.63 7.53
C ASN A 39 -9.19 -12.14 7.30
N GLY A 40 -8.05 -11.57 7.73
CA GLY A 40 -7.79 -10.13 7.68
C GLY A 40 -7.93 -9.47 6.30
N ASN A 41 -8.12 -10.28 5.24
CA ASN A 41 -8.31 -9.88 3.85
C ASN A 41 -9.77 -9.63 3.46
N ASP A 42 -10.76 -10.26 4.13
CA ASP A 42 -12.18 -10.15 3.71
C ASP A 42 -12.68 -8.69 3.75
N ARG A 43 -12.09 -7.87 4.63
CA ARG A 43 -12.41 -6.43 4.78
C ARG A 43 -11.92 -5.56 3.60
N PHE A 44 -10.83 -5.96 2.95
CA PHE A 44 -10.28 -5.24 1.80
C PHE A 44 -10.85 -5.75 0.48
N ASP A 45 -11.60 -6.85 0.52
CA ASP A 45 -12.19 -7.48 -0.66
C ASP A 45 -13.63 -7.04 -0.96
N ALA A 46 -14.22 -6.19 -0.11
CA ALA A 46 -15.57 -5.66 -0.34
C ALA A 46 -15.66 -4.11 -0.22
N PRO A 47 -14.77 -3.32 -0.87
CA PRO A 47 -14.90 -1.88 -0.85
C PRO A 47 -16.16 -1.42 -1.61
N SER A 48 -16.74 -0.31 -1.18
CA SER A 48 -17.75 0.42 -1.95
C SER A 48 -17.14 0.98 -3.24
N GLU A 49 -17.97 1.29 -4.24
CA GLU A 49 -17.54 2.03 -5.43
C GLU A 49 -16.87 3.36 -5.04
N PRO A 50 -15.90 3.88 -5.84
CA PRO A 50 -15.33 5.20 -5.63
C PRO A 50 -16.40 6.29 -5.49
N LEU A 51 -16.22 7.16 -4.50
CA LEU A 51 -16.98 8.40 -4.43
C LEU A 51 -16.62 9.31 -5.62
N PRO A 52 -17.51 10.24 -6.00
CA PRO A 52 -17.23 11.17 -7.09
C PRO A 52 -15.93 11.93 -6.89
N SER A 53 -15.17 12.09 -7.96
CA SER A 53 -13.90 12.83 -7.92
C SER A 53 -14.14 14.34 -7.79
N VAL A 54 -13.39 14.97 -6.90
CA VAL A 54 -13.42 16.40 -6.59
C VAL A 54 -12.09 17.05 -6.98
N PRO A 55 -12.08 18.35 -7.36
CA PRO A 55 -10.86 19.04 -7.75
C PRO A 55 -9.98 19.33 -6.53
N VAL A 56 -8.74 18.86 -6.58
CA VAL A 56 -7.67 19.20 -5.64
C VAL A 56 -6.79 20.27 -6.29
N GLN A 57 -6.46 21.32 -5.54
CA GLN A 57 -5.62 22.43 -6.02
C GLN A 57 -4.47 22.66 -5.06
N ALA A 58 -3.26 22.83 -5.61
CA ALA A 58 -2.07 23.10 -4.81
C ALA A 58 -1.05 23.95 -5.59
N ARG A 59 0.11 24.17 -4.97
CA ARG A 59 1.26 24.81 -5.60
C ARG A 59 2.47 23.90 -5.52
N LEU A 60 3.09 23.65 -6.67
CA LEU A 60 4.31 22.85 -6.83
C LEU A 60 5.37 23.74 -7.49
N HIS A 61 6.46 24.04 -6.80
CA HIS A 61 7.54 24.93 -7.25
C HIS A 61 7.04 26.24 -7.89
N CYS A 62 6.09 26.90 -7.22
CA CYS A 62 5.42 28.13 -7.68
C CYS A 62 4.52 27.98 -8.93
N ARG A 63 4.33 26.77 -9.46
CA ARG A 63 3.33 26.45 -10.48
C ARG A 63 2.01 26.08 -9.81
N ASN A 64 0.89 26.43 -10.43
CA ASN A 64 -0.41 26.02 -9.91
C ASN A 64 -0.69 24.63 -10.45
N VAL A 65 -0.96 23.69 -9.55
CA VAL A 65 -1.29 22.32 -9.92
C VAL A 65 -2.73 22.01 -9.55
N GLN A 66 -3.40 21.21 -10.37
CA GLN A 66 -4.71 20.68 -10.06
C GLN A 66 -4.87 19.26 -10.59
N PHE A 67 -5.66 18.46 -9.91
CA PHE A 67 -6.06 17.12 -10.35
C PHE A 67 -7.43 16.77 -9.75
N MET A 68 -8.05 15.70 -10.24
CA MET A 68 -9.29 15.16 -9.69
C MET A 68 -8.97 13.95 -8.83
N LEU A 69 -9.44 13.90 -7.58
CA LEU A 69 -9.32 12.71 -6.73
C LEU A 69 -10.66 12.38 -6.10
N SER A 70 -10.96 11.10 -5.93
CA SER A 70 -12.17 10.64 -5.26
C SER A 70 -12.33 11.29 -3.89
N ASP A 71 -13.56 11.68 -3.55
CA ASP A 71 -13.95 12.18 -2.21
C ASP A 71 -13.80 11.11 -1.11
N ASP A 72 -13.41 9.87 -1.46
CA ASP A 72 -12.92 8.86 -0.52
C ASP A 72 -11.64 9.29 0.24
N PHE A 73 -10.95 10.35 -0.23
CA PHE A 73 -9.73 10.88 0.37
C PHE A 73 -9.97 12.25 1.01
N THR A 74 -9.46 12.43 2.23
CA THR A 74 -9.62 13.66 3.01
C THR A 74 -8.28 14.27 3.42
N ASP A 75 -8.28 15.55 3.78
CA ASP A 75 -7.05 16.28 4.14
C ASP A 75 -6.25 15.59 5.25
N HIS A 76 -4.95 15.45 5.03
CA HIS A 76 -4.01 14.85 5.96
C HIS A 76 -2.77 15.75 6.16
N ASN A 77 -2.11 15.61 7.31
CA ASN A 77 -0.92 16.43 7.62
C ASN A 77 0.29 16.10 6.74
N GLY A 78 0.31 14.90 6.15
CA GLY A 78 1.25 14.50 5.11
C GLY A 78 2.66 14.20 5.59
N TYR A 79 3.52 13.93 4.60
CA TYR A 79 4.95 13.72 4.80
C TYR A 79 5.72 15.04 4.66
N SER A 80 7.01 15.03 5.00
CA SER A 80 7.87 16.16 4.67
C SER A 80 7.79 16.46 3.16
N HIS A 81 7.87 17.74 2.80
CA HIS A 81 7.81 18.20 1.41
C HIS A 81 6.50 17.92 0.64
N SER A 82 5.46 17.41 1.31
CA SER A 82 4.13 17.27 0.72
C SER A 82 3.49 18.65 0.51
N VAL A 83 3.21 18.99 -0.76
CA VAL A 83 2.35 20.14 -1.10
C VAL A 83 0.88 19.75 -1.12
N VAL A 84 0.60 18.45 -1.27
CA VAL A 84 -0.69 17.81 -1.02
C VAL A 84 -0.44 16.52 -0.28
N ALA A 85 -1.26 16.23 0.72
CA ALA A 85 -1.38 14.92 1.32
C ALA A 85 -2.84 14.66 1.72
N LEU A 86 -3.38 13.55 1.22
CA LEU A 86 -4.76 13.15 1.43
C LEU A 86 -4.79 11.70 1.92
N LYS A 87 -5.56 11.41 2.96
CA LYS A 87 -5.70 10.08 3.56
C LYS A 87 -7.04 9.47 3.15
N TYR A 88 -7.02 8.19 2.79
CA TYR A 88 -8.23 7.41 2.54
C TYR A 88 -9.06 7.29 3.82
N ASP A 89 -10.34 7.64 3.78
CA ASP A 89 -11.23 7.55 4.94
C ASP A 89 -11.67 6.09 5.18
N PRO A 90 -11.23 5.46 6.29
CA PRO A 90 -11.59 4.07 6.59
C PRO A 90 -13.06 3.90 6.98
N GLU A 91 -13.80 4.96 7.30
CA GLU A 91 -15.25 4.86 7.54
C GLU A 91 -15.98 4.35 6.28
N HIS A 92 -15.42 4.57 5.08
CA HIS A 92 -15.94 4.00 3.83
C HIS A 92 -15.72 2.48 3.68
N LEU A 93 -15.00 1.85 4.61
CA LEU A 93 -14.80 0.40 4.69
C LEU A 93 -15.75 -0.26 5.72
N ASP A 94 -16.67 0.48 6.35
CA ASP A 94 -17.47 0.02 7.49
C ASP A 94 -16.61 -0.48 8.68
N ILE A 95 -15.39 0.06 8.84
CA ILE A 95 -14.46 -0.31 9.91
C ILE A 95 -14.34 0.86 10.89
N LEU A 96 -14.51 0.57 12.18
CA LEU A 96 -14.48 1.56 13.27
C LEU A 96 -13.07 1.98 13.71
N GLU A 97 -12.04 1.18 13.43
CA GLU A 97 -10.67 1.46 13.87
C GLU A 97 -9.64 1.00 12.84
N TYR A 98 -8.80 1.94 12.42
CA TYR A 98 -7.63 1.73 11.58
C TYR A 98 -6.41 2.15 12.41
N ASP A 99 -5.40 1.29 12.54
CA ASP A 99 -4.17 1.65 13.26
C ASP A 99 -3.41 2.70 12.43
N ASP A 100 -2.90 3.74 13.08
CA ASP A 100 -2.23 4.88 12.42
C ASP A 100 -0.98 4.46 11.62
N GLU A 101 -0.51 3.21 11.77
CA GLU A 101 0.64 2.64 11.05
C GLU A 101 0.31 2.11 9.63
N GLY A 102 -0.94 2.11 9.18
CA GLY A 102 -1.32 1.60 7.83
C GLY A 102 -1.97 2.64 6.90
N GLU A 103 -1.79 3.93 7.12
CA GLU A 103 -2.54 4.93 6.37
C GLU A 103 -2.36 4.78 4.85
N ILE A 104 -3.47 4.71 4.13
CA ILE A 104 -3.46 4.81 2.66
C ILE A 104 -3.47 6.30 2.32
N THR A 105 -2.42 6.79 1.66
CA THR A 105 -2.27 8.21 1.38
C THR A 105 -1.98 8.46 -0.10
N VAL A 106 -2.50 9.57 -0.61
CA VAL A 106 -2.12 10.16 -1.89
C VAL A 106 -1.43 11.48 -1.60
N SER A 107 -0.19 11.61 -2.09
CA SER A 107 0.64 12.79 -1.83
C SER A 107 1.27 13.31 -3.12
N LEU A 108 1.38 14.63 -3.22
CA LEU A 108 2.21 15.30 -4.22
C LEU A 108 3.37 15.96 -3.48
N LEU A 109 4.59 15.54 -3.83
CA LEU A 109 5.83 15.89 -3.13
C LEU A 109 6.70 16.79 -4.00
N GLU A 110 7.26 17.83 -3.38
CA GLU A 110 8.38 18.61 -3.96
C GLU A 110 9.69 17.87 -3.69
N GLY A 111 10.34 17.40 -4.75
CA GLY A 111 11.49 16.51 -4.63
C GLY A 111 11.16 15.13 -4.04
N VAL A 112 12.21 14.33 -3.79
CA VAL A 112 12.05 12.92 -3.37
C VAL A 112 11.70 12.76 -1.88
N GLY A 113 11.87 13.82 -1.07
CA GLY A 113 11.52 13.81 0.35
C GLY A 113 12.28 12.76 1.16
N ASP A 114 11.56 11.98 1.96
CA ASP A 114 12.09 10.93 2.85
C ASP A 114 12.11 9.52 2.22
N PHE A 115 11.88 9.39 0.91
CA PHE A 115 11.70 8.09 0.23
C PHE A 115 12.96 7.66 -0.53
N ASP A 116 13.94 7.12 0.19
CA ASP A 116 15.21 6.65 -0.37
C ASP A 116 15.01 5.63 -1.51
N GLU A 117 14.00 4.76 -1.41
CA GLU A 117 13.72 3.74 -2.43
C GLU A 117 13.23 4.36 -3.76
N ILE A 118 12.54 5.50 -3.70
CA ILE A 118 12.14 6.26 -4.90
C ILE A 118 13.38 6.92 -5.52
N ALA A 119 14.30 7.45 -4.70
CA ALA A 119 15.55 8.03 -5.18
C ALA A 119 16.39 7.00 -5.94
N GLU A 120 16.54 5.79 -5.38
CA GLU A 120 17.23 4.68 -6.05
C GLU A 120 16.60 4.32 -7.40
N CYS A 121 15.26 4.28 -7.48
CA CYS A 121 14.56 4.04 -8.75
C CYS A 121 14.86 5.12 -9.80
N ILE A 122 14.90 6.40 -9.39
CA ILE A 122 15.20 7.52 -10.27
C ILE A 122 16.65 7.43 -10.79
N GLU A 123 17.61 7.16 -9.90
CA GLU A 123 19.01 7.00 -10.28
C GLU A 123 19.19 5.84 -11.27
N GLU A 124 18.54 4.69 -11.02
CA GLU A 124 18.60 3.54 -11.92
C GLU A 124 18.00 3.87 -13.29
N TYR A 125 16.85 4.55 -13.32
CA TYR A 125 16.20 4.99 -14.55
C TYR A 125 17.12 5.89 -15.38
N PHE A 126 17.82 6.85 -14.78
CA PHE A 126 18.77 7.69 -15.52
C PHE A 126 20.00 6.94 -16.00
N SER A 127 20.44 5.92 -15.26
CA SER A 127 21.61 5.13 -15.63
C SER A 127 21.32 4.17 -16.79
N SER A 128 20.10 3.62 -16.87
CA SER A 128 19.80 2.46 -17.72
C SER A 128 18.57 2.63 -18.61
N GLY A 129 17.72 3.62 -18.35
CA GLY A 129 16.42 3.82 -18.99
C GLY A 129 15.30 2.91 -18.45
N THR A 130 15.59 2.09 -17.43
CA THR A 130 14.63 1.18 -16.80
C THR A 130 14.89 1.09 -15.30
N VAL A 131 13.95 0.48 -14.57
CA VAL A 131 14.09 0.22 -13.13
C VAL A 131 13.88 -1.27 -12.89
N SER A 132 14.79 -1.91 -12.18
CA SER A 132 14.75 -3.35 -11.91
C SER A 132 14.23 -3.65 -10.51
N GLY A 133 13.74 -4.88 -10.28
CA GLY A 133 13.23 -5.29 -8.97
C GLY A 133 11.87 -4.70 -8.58
N VAL A 134 11.22 -3.95 -9.47
CA VAL A 134 9.90 -3.36 -9.26
C VAL A 134 8.77 -4.28 -9.71
N GLU A 135 7.60 -4.16 -9.08
CA GLU A 135 6.42 -4.96 -9.44
C GLU A 135 5.79 -4.49 -10.76
N GLN A 136 5.83 -3.18 -11.01
CA GLN A 136 5.33 -2.56 -12.23
C GLN A 136 6.25 -1.40 -12.61
N PHE A 137 6.47 -1.25 -13.91
CA PHE A 137 7.22 -0.15 -14.49
C PHE A 137 6.60 0.21 -15.84
N GLU A 138 6.42 1.51 -16.07
CA GLU A 138 6.04 2.05 -17.37
C GLU A 138 6.78 3.37 -17.59
N ASP A 139 7.50 3.48 -18.70
CA ASP A 139 8.16 4.70 -19.13
C ASP A 139 7.19 5.58 -19.93
N PHE A 140 7.26 6.89 -19.72
CA PHE A 140 6.42 7.84 -20.44
C PHE A 140 7.26 8.66 -21.42
N SER A 141 6.75 8.74 -22.64
CA SER A 141 7.27 9.64 -23.68
C SER A 141 6.54 10.99 -23.72
N ASP A 142 5.59 11.20 -22.80
CA ASP A 142 4.85 12.46 -22.70
C ASP A 142 5.66 13.56 -22.01
N GLU A 143 5.12 14.79 -22.00
CA GLU A 143 5.78 15.96 -21.41
C GLU A 143 5.59 16.08 -19.90
N LYS A 144 4.75 15.23 -19.28
CA LYS A 144 4.34 15.38 -17.87
C LYS A 144 5.11 14.44 -16.94
N TYR A 145 5.27 13.18 -17.35
CA TYR A 145 5.87 12.13 -16.53
C TYR A 145 7.14 11.57 -17.18
N LEU A 146 8.09 11.15 -16.34
CA LEU A 146 9.24 10.36 -16.76
C LEU A 146 8.88 8.88 -16.81
N PHE A 147 8.38 8.36 -15.71
CA PHE A 147 7.94 6.97 -15.56
C PHE A 147 6.96 6.86 -14.39
N LYS A 148 6.26 5.73 -14.32
CA LYS A 148 5.62 5.25 -13.10
C LYS A 148 6.20 3.91 -12.69
N ALA A 149 6.22 3.68 -11.38
CA ALA A 149 6.65 2.41 -10.82
C ALA A 149 5.81 2.01 -9.61
N LYS A 150 5.77 0.70 -9.36
CA LYS A 150 5.21 0.09 -8.16
C LYS A 150 6.30 -0.71 -7.46
N ILE A 151 6.59 -0.37 -6.21
CA ILE A 151 7.60 -1.05 -5.40
C ILE A 151 7.01 -1.48 -4.06
N SER A 152 7.51 -2.61 -3.56
CA SER A 152 7.21 -3.11 -2.22
C SER A 152 8.44 -2.94 -1.34
N ALA A 153 8.24 -2.36 -0.16
CA ALA A 153 9.28 -2.15 0.83
C ALA A 153 8.77 -2.63 2.19
N SER A 154 9.25 -3.81 2.61
CA SER A 154 8.87 -4.51 3.84
C SER A 154 7.36 -4.57 4.09
N ASP A 155 6.81 -3.56 4.74
CA ASP A 155 5.44 -3.52 5.25
C ASP A 155 4.52 -2.59 4.44
N TYR A 156 5.03 -1.94 3.39
CA TYR A 156 4.27 -1.00 2.56
C TYR A 156 4.54 -1.16 1.06
N ILE A 157 3.63 -0.60 0.28
CA ILE A 157 3.70 -0.45 -1.16
C ILE A 157 3.74 1.04 -1.50
N MET A 158 4.63 1.40 -2.41
CA MET A 158 4.67 2.72 -3.03
C MET A 158 4.33 2.58 -4.51
N TYR A 159 3.28 3.26 -4.93
CA TYR A 159 2.90 3.40 -6.33
C TYR A 159 3.00 4.85 -6.75
N PHE A 160 3.93 5.17 -7.64
CA PHE A 160 4.31 6.56 -7.86
C PHE A 160 4.58 6.88 -9.32
N TYR A 161 4.38 8.16 -9.65
CA TYR A 161 4.80 8.81 -10.88
C TYR A 161 5.92 9.78 -10.56
N VAL A 162 6.98 9.74 -11.37
CA VAL A 162 8.02 10.75 -11.35
C VAL A 162 7.68 11.80 -12.40
N LEU A 163 7.51 13.04 -11.97
CA LEU A 163 7.18 14.15 -12.86
C LEU A 163 8.43 14.58 -13.63
N ARG A 164 8.24 15.06 -14.86
CA ARG A 164 9.32 15.72 -15.60
C ARG A 164 9.62 17.06 -14.93
N SER A 165 10.84 17.20 -14.45
CA SER A 165 11.37 18.46 -13.93
C SER A 165 12.24 19.14 -15.00
N ASP A 166 12.09 20.46 -15.13
CA ASP A 166 13.05 21.30 -15.85
C ASP A 166 14.31 21.57 -15.00
N ALA A 167 14.33 21.10 -13.75
CA ALA A 167 15.45 21.30 -12.84
C ALA A 167 16.72 20.60 -13.38
N SER A 168 17.85 21.27 -13.21
CA SER A 168 19.15 20.72 -13.59
C SER A 168 19.69 19.69 -12.58
N ASP A 169 19.04 19.53 -11.43
CA ASP A 169 19.46 18.67 -10.35
C ASP A 169 18.75 17.30 -10.47
N PRO A 170 19.50 16.18 -10.57
CA PRO A 170 18.92 14.85 -10.66
C PRO A 170 18.20 14.37 -9.38
N TYR A 171 18.22 15.15 -8.29
CA TYR A 171 17.49 14.86 -7.05
C TYR A 171 16.25 15.73 -6.85
N ASP A 172 15.96 16.65 -7.78
CA ASP A 172 14.87 17.63 -7.70
C ASP A 172 13.71 17.22 -8.63
N TYR A 173 13.23 16.00 -8.42
CA TYR A 173 12.07 15.45 -9.13
C TYR A 173 10.87 15.40 -8.21
N ASP A 174 9.80 16.06 -8.66
CA ASP A 174 8.52 16.01 -7.99
C ASP A 174 7.89 14.62 -8.16
N ILE A 175 7.28 14.15 -7.08
CA ILE A 175 6.72 12.80 -7.01
C ILE A 175 5.23 12.90 -6.74
N PHE A 176 4.44 12.21 -7.56
CA PHE A 176 3.05 11.93 -7.22
C PHE A 176 2.99 10.49 -6.70
N LEU A 177 2.57 10.30 -5.45
CA LEU A 177 2.72 9.06 -4.69
C LEU A 177 1.38 8.60 -4.14
N LEU A 178 1.09 7.32 -4.33
CA LEU A 178 0.13 6.54 -3.56
C LEU A 178 0.91 5.58 -2.65
N PHE A 179 0.72 5.72 -1.35
CA PHE A 179 1.33 4.89 -0.31
C PHE A 179 0.23 4.07 0.37
N TYR A 180 0.45 2.77 0.58
CA TYR A 180 -0.47 1.91 1.32
C TYR A 180 0.25 0.71 1.94
N PRO A 181 -0.29 0.12 3.02
CA PRO A 181 0.32 -1.04 3.66
C PRO A 181 0.22 -2.29 2.78
N ILE A 182 1.17 -3.20 2.98
CA ILE A 182 1.28 -4.45 2.23
C ILE A 182 0.01 -5.31 2.31
N ASP A 183 -0.73 -5.22 3.41
CA ASP A 183 -2.00 -5.95 3.62
C ASP A 183 -3.10 -5.59 2.60
N VAL A 184 -3.01 -4.42 1.96
CA VAL A 184 -3.95 -3.99 0.93
C VAL A 184 -3.59 -4.60 -0.43
N GLN A 185 -2.37 -5.07 -0.64
CA GLN A 185 -1.91 -5.60 -1.92
C GLN A 185 -2.75 -6.81 -2.38
N ASN A 186 -3.07 -6.85 -3.68
CA ASN A 186 -3.90 -7.86 -4.35
C ASN A 186 -5.38 -7.92 -3.90
N THR A 187 -5.86 -6.94 -3.14
CA THR A 187 -7.25 -6.85 -2.69
C THR A 187 -8.12 -6.04 -3.66
N ASN A 188 -9.44 -6.05 -3.48
CA ASN A 188 -10.30 -5.14 -4.23
C ASN A 188 -10.10 -3.68 -3.82
N LEU A 189 -9.69 -3.40 -2.57
CA LEU A 189 -9.36 -2.05 -2.13
C LEU A 189 -8.14 -1.51 -2.88
N GLU A 190 -7.09 -2.31 -3.09
CA GLU A 190 -5.94 -1.89 -3.93
C GLU A 190 -6.40 -1.44 -5.31
N LYS A 191 -7.26 -2.25 -5.97
CA LYS A 191 -7.78 -1.90 -7.29
C LYS A 191 -8.56 -0.58 -7.27
N LYS A 192 -9.36 -0.35 -6.23
CA LYS A 192 -10.10 0.90 -6.02
C LYS A 192 -9.16 2.09 -5.89
N VAL A 193 -8.20 2.03 -4.96
CA VAL A 193 -7.31 3.17 -4.67
C VAL A 193 -6.34 3.44 -5.83
N ILE A 194 -5.84 2.40 -6.50
CA ILE A 194 -5.05 2.55 -7.74
C ILE A 194 -5.89 3.22 -8.83
N SER A 195 -7.14 2.83 -9.01
CA SER A 195 -8.02 3.46 -10.01
C SER A 195 -8.25 4.94 -9.72
N CYS A 196 -8.46 5.31 -8.45
CA CYS A 196 -8.62 6.71 -8.06
C CYS A 196 -7.33 7.51 -8.31
N PHE A 197 -6.17 6.91 -7.98
CA PHE A 197 -4.87 7.53 -8.17
C PHE A 197 -4.48 7.68 -9.65
N GLU A 198 -4.77 6.68 -10.47
CA GLU A 198 -4.58 6.73 -11.93
C GLU A 198 -5.46 7.82 -12.57
N GLU A 199 -6.70 8.00 -12.12
CA GLU A 199 -7.53 9.14 -12.56
C GLU A 199 -6.90 10.48 -12.18
N ALA A 200 -6.39 10.59 -10.95
CA ALA A 200 -5.70 11.79 -10.50
C ALA A 200 -4.46 12.08 -11.35
N ALA A 201 -3.65 11.07 -11.67
CA ALA A 201 -2.48 11.22 -12.53
C ALA A 201 -2.87 11.62 -13.97
N GLN A 202 -3.95 11.07 -14.51
CA GLN A 202 -4.44 11.43 -15.84
C GLN A 202 -4.94 12.88 -15.89
N THR A 203 -5.63 13.33 -14.84
CA THR A 203 -6.24 14.66 -14.76
C THR A 203 -5.30 15.75 -14.23
N LEU A 204 -4.09 15.39 -13.77
CA LEU A 204 -3.09 16.34 -13.30
C LEU A 204 -2.75 17.39 -14.37
N THR A 205 -2.78 18.66 -14.01
CA THR A 205 -2.26 19.76 -14.84
C THR A 205 -1.33 20.63 -14.01
N ILE A 206 -0.23 21.09 -14.63
CA ILE A 206 0.86 21.88 -14.03
C ILE A 206 1.07 23.16 -14.83
#